data_AF-A0A7X8LZJ7-F1
#
_entry.id   AF-A0A7X8LZJ7-F1
#
_cell.length_a   1.000
_cell.length_b   1.000
_cell.length_c   1.000
_cell.angle_alpha   90.00
_cell.angle_beta   90.00
_cell.angle_gamma   90.00
#
_symmetry.space_group_name_H-M   'P 1'
#
loop_
_entity.id
_entity.type
_entity.pdbx_description
1 polymer ?
#
loop_
_entity_poly.entity_id
_entity_poly.type
_entity_poly.pdbx_seq_one_letter_code
_entity_poly.pdbx_strand_id
1 'polypeptide(L)'
;EIPVPQDAKTYGNIIYLTGRTPDEIIRDYGNMLIDNGWELKDALGMKRFYKKTINGEELIISVLCPQEGGPQDKDILTVIQFKIDPLPTKKEDINQDEQDVRALVEAFGKTLQKVSLSDPKDVVAASIKEKYSDYITSELLHKWQADPQSAPGRTVSSPWPDRIDILRMEMSDKNQYTVYGEVIEVTSVELAKGGAAAKRPVTIVVQKVNDRWLISGVTIGEYSQRGPVVYENTQYGFRFYLPKTWKEYSIVEEQWKGTNNGETVETGPQLLIRHPDWTQEAPRQDIPIMVFTLEQWNALQKGNFSVSAAPIGPSKLGSNSVYVFALPARYNYAFQIGFEEVEEILKGNPLWPSEDINSAQKYKEGIKIEFDTDVKSGNKTIIIEPSQIIKASPEFIEQAKQRKKELLKPATGLFDTVLDTTPKDETIKMDFALHNISGETLAFYFSSSQKFYIFITDNNGMEVYRWSHDKGFATAIINTKLKKDEKLSFSEVWDYKDNKGNRVLPGKYTITVKILAKLENRKITNPDELTAAKDIEVK
;
A
#
# COMPACT_ATOMS: atom_id res chain seq x y z
N GLU A 1 40.00 13.94 -14.43
CA GLU A 1 39.20 14.84 -13.58
C GLU A 1 37.92 15.22 -14.31
N ILE A 2 36.81 15.37 -13.58
CA ILE A 2 35.53 15.80 -14.15
C ILE A 2 35.47 17.33 -14.09
N PRO A 3 35.22 18.02 -15.21
CA PRO A 3 35.25 19.48 -15.23
C PRO A 3 34.13 20.06 -14.35
N VAL A 4 34.46 21.11 -13.61
CA VAL A 4 33.56 21.81 -12.67
C VAL A 4 33.37 23.26 -13.15
N PRO A 5 32.13 23.76 -13.27
CA PRO A 5 31.89 25.16 -13.67
C PRO A 5 32.45 26.15 -12.64
N GLN A 6 32.94 27.31 -13.10
CA GLN A 6 33.58 28.32 -12.24
C GLN A 6 32.66 28.91 -11.17
N ASP A 7 31.34 28.89 -11.38
CA ASP A 7 30.30 29.38 -10.48
C ASP A 7 29.64 28.27 -9.63
N ALA A 8 30.18 27.04 -9.67
CA ALA A 8 29.61 25.90 -8.95
C ALA A 8 30.22 25.65 -7.57
N LYS A 9 29.42 25.10 -6.65
CA LYS A 9 29.91 24.49 -5.40
C LYS A 9 29.92 22.97 -5.55
N THR A 10 30.95 22.29 -5.06
CA THR A 10 31.08 20.83 -5.14
C THR A 10 31.06 20.17 -3.77
N TYR A 11 30.35 19.04 -3.68
CA TYR A 11 30.38 18.14 -2.52
C TYR A 11 30.41 16.70 -3.02
N GLY A 12 31.58 16.04 -2.94
CA GLY A 12 31.75 14.69 -3.47
C GLY A 12 31.50 14.61 -4.98
N ASN A 13 30.57 13.76 -5.42
CA ASN A 13 30.17 13.59 -6.82
C ASN A 13 28.99 14.46 -7.25
N ILE A 14 28.74 15.55 -6.51
CA ILE A 14 27.60 16.45 -6.70
C ILE A 14 28.10 17.87 -6.96
N ILE A 15 27.53 18.52 -7.97
CA ILE A 15 27.80 19.90 -8.37
C ILE A 15 26.51 20.72 -8.22
N TYR A 16 26.59 21.83 -7.48
CA TYR A 16 25.47 22.74 -7.22
C TYR A 16 25.62 24.03 -8.02
N LEU A 17 24.55 24.40 -8.74
CA LEU A 17 24.47 25.59 -9.57
C LEU A 17 23.18 26.36 -9.26
N THR A 18 23.27 27.70 -9.23
CA THR A 18 22.15 28.61 -8.94
C THR A 18 22.11 29.76 -9.94
N GLY A 19 20.91 30.28 -10.25
CA GLY A 19 20.74 31.50 -11.06
C GLY A 19 20.67 31.30 -12.58
N ARG A 20 20.57 30.06 -13.06
CA ARG A 20 20.35 29.69 -14.48
C ARG A 20 19.30 28.59 -14.58
N THR A 21 18.64 28.45 -15.73
CA THR A 21 17.60 27.42 -15.88
C THR A 21 18.22 26.02 -15.98
N PRO A 22 17.50 24.95 -15.59
CA PRO A 22 18.00 23.58 -15.71
C PRO A 22 18.43 23.19 -17.14
N ASP A 23 17.72 23.65 -18.16
CA ASP A 23 18.05 23.36 -19.57
C ASP A 23 19.33 24.06 -20.03
N GLU A 24 19.55 25.31 -19.60
CA GLU A 24 20.80 26.03 -19.84
C GLU A 24 21.97 25.32 -19.16
N ILE A 25 21.78 24.89 -17.91
CA ILE A 25 22.80 24.17 -17.13
C ILE A 25 23.16 22.82 -17.77
N ILE A 26 22.18 22.03 -18.21
CA ILE A 26 22.42 20.74 -18.86
C ILE A 26 23.17 20.92 -20.17
N ARG A 27 22.77 21.91 -20.98
CA ARG A 27 23.43 22.21 -22.26
C ARG A 27 24.87 22.68 -22.04
N ASP A 28 25.07 23.63 -21.14
CA ASP A 28 26.39 24.24 -20.91
C ASP A 28 27.35 23.24 -20.25
N TYR A 29 26.88 22.45 -19.28
CA TYR A 29 27.68 21.38 -18.65
C TYR A 29 28.00 20.24 -19.64
N GLY A 30 27.02 19.85 -20.47
CA GLY A 30 27.21 18.87 -21.53
C GLY A 30 28.26 19.31 -22.56
N ASN A 31 28.22 20.58 -22.99
CA ASN A 31 29.24 21.16 -23.87
C ASN A 31 30.61 21.17 -23.20
N MET A 32 30.69 21.53 -21.92
CA MET A 32 31.95 21.51 -21.17
C MET A 32 32.56 20.10 -21.07
N LEU A 33 31.74 19.06 -20.91
CA LEU A 33 32.21 17.66 -20.96
C LEU A 33 32.76 17.31 -22.35
N ILE A 34 32.08 17.71 -23.42
CA ILE A 34 32.51 17.48 -24.81
C ILE A 34 33.85 18.19 -25.08
N ASP A 35 33.99 19.45 -24.68
CA ASP A 35 35.24 20.22 -24.83
C ASP A 35 36.40 19.60 -24.02
N ASN A 36 36.08 18.88 -22.94
CA ASN A 36 37.03 18.10 -22.16
C ASN A 36 37.22 16.67 -22.68
N GLY A 37 36.82 16.38 -23.91
CA GLY A 37 37.08 15.10 -24.59
C GLY A 37 36.18 13.95 -24.14
N TRP A 38 34.99 14.24 -23.59
CA TRP A 38 33.95 13.24 -23.33
C TRP A 38 32.97 13.16 -24.50
N GLU A 39 32.61 11.95 -24.93
CA GLU A 39 31.64 11.71 -26.00
C GLU A 39 30.28 11.33 -25.41
N LEU A 40 29.20 12.00 -25.82
CA LEU A 40 27.84 11.58 -25.48
C LEU A 40 27.50 10.26 -26.21
N LYS A 41 27.06 9.25 -25.47
CA LYS A 41 26.72 7.92 -26.01
C LYS A 41 25.25 7.58 -25.97
N ASP A 42 24.56 7.95 -24.89
CA ASP A 42 23.15 7.60 -24.71
C ASP A 42 22.42 8.56 -23.77
N ALA A 43 21.09 8.48 -23.77
CA ALA A 43 20.19 9.29 -22.97
C ALA A 43 19.01 8.45 -22.43
N LEU A 44 18.81 8.46 -21.11
CA LEU A 44 17.68 7.81 -20.45
C LEU A 44 16.94 8.84 -19.59
N GLY A 45 15.83 9.38 -20.09
CA GLY A 45 15.12 10.49 -19.44
C GLY A 45 16.01 11.73 -19.33
N MET A 46 16.20 12.24 -18.11
CA MET A 46 17.11 13.36 -17.79
C MET A 46 18.56 12.93 -17.51
N LYS A 47 18.86 11.63 -17.60
CA LYS A 47 20.20 11.07 -17.46
C LYS A 47 20.89 11.06 -18.83
N ARG A 48 22.15 11.49 -18.88
CA ARG A 48 23.01 11.50 -20.08
C ARG A 48 24.26 10.66 -19.80
N PHE A 49 24.66 9.82 -20.73
CA PHE A 49 25.84 8.96 -20.58
C PHE A 49 26.96 9.48 -21.46
N TYR A 50 28.11 9.75 -20.84
CA TYR A 50 29.31 10.24 -21.49
C TYR A 50 30.44 9.25 -21.34
N LYS A 51 31.27 9.13 -22.37
CA LYS A 51 32.39 8.20 -22.42
C LYS A 51 33.68 8.93 -22.72
N LYS A 52 34.78 8.53 -22.08
CA LYS A 52 36.12 9.03 -22.39
C LYS A 52 37.15 7.92 -22.23
N THR A 53 38.06 7.82 -23.19
CA THR A 53 39.19 6.92 -23.09
C THR A 53 40.31 7.59 -22.29
N ILE A 54 40.73 6.97 -21.19
CA ILE A 54 41.81 7.44 -20.33
C ILE A 54 42.81 6.30 -20.19
N ASN A 55 44.06 6.51 -20.59
CA ASN A 55 45.13 5.51 -20.52
C ASN A 55 44.81 4.16 -21.21
N GLY A 56 43.99 4.19 -22.26
CA GLY A 56 43.57 2.98 -23.00
C GLY A 56 42.37 2.26 -22.40
N GLU A 57 41.88 2.69 -21.24
CA GLU A 57 40.66 2.19 -20.62
C GLU A 57 39.48 3.12 -20.89
N GLU A 58 38.32 2.52 -21.10
CA GLU A 58 37.10 3.21 -21.43
C GLU A 58 36.31 3.53 -20.17
N LEU A 59 36.25 4.81 -19.80
CA LEU A 59 35.47 5.27 -18.67
C LEU A 59 34.13 5.83 -19.14
N ILE A 60 33.05 5.31 -18.56
CA ILE A 60 31.69 5.79 -18.81
C ILE A 60 31.17 6.42 -17.53
N ILE A 61 30.70 7.66 -17.65
CA ILE A 61 29.99 8.37 -16.59
C ILE A 61 28.56 8.60 -17.02
N SER A 62 27.66 8.56 -16.06
CA SER A 62 26.35 9.13 -16.24
C SER A 62 26.25 10.47 -15.53
N VAL A 63 25.47 11.37 -16.10
CA VAL A 63 25.18 12.70 -15.58
C VAL A 63 23.68 12.80 -15.46
N LEU A 64 23.19 13.00 -14.23
CA LEU A 64 21.79 13.20 -13.92
C LEU A 64 21.58 14.64 -13.45
N CYS A 65 20.63 15.32 -14.08
CA CYS A 65 20.13 16.61 -13.64
C CYS A 65 18.66 16.44 -13.24
N PRO A 66 18.34 16.32 -11.94
CA PRO A 66 16.96 16.32 -11.46
C PRO A 66 16.35 17.69 -11.76
N GLN A 67 15.23 17.72 -12.48
CA GLN A 67 14.50 18.95 -12.74
C GLN A 67 13.52 19.16 -11.60
N GLU A 68 13.84 20.07 -10.69
CA GLU A 68 12.89 20.57 -9.68
C GLU A 68 12.37 21.91 -10.23
N GLY A 69 11.17 21.93 -10.81
CA GLY A 69 10.53 23.14 -11.34
C GLY A 69 10.37 23.21 -12.86
N GLY A 70 9.69 24.27 -13.33
CA GLY A 70 9.44 24.47 -14.76
C GLY A 70 10.72 24.86 -15.52
N PRO A 71 10.79 24.71 -16.85
CA PRO A 71 12.00 24.98 -17.65
C PRO A 71 12.51 26.44 -17.60
N GLN A 72 11.78 27.33 -16.93
CA GLN A 72 12.07 28.77 -16.82
C GLN A 72 12.36 29.24 -15.37
N ASP A 73 12.29 28.35 -14.37
CA ASP A 73 12.53 28.72 -12.97
C ASP A 73 14.03 28.86 -12.70
N LYS A 74 14.48 30.10 -12.43
CA LYS A 74 15.89 30.43 -12.17
C LYS A 74 16.27 30.41 -10.69
N ASP A 75 15.27 30.35 -9.81
CA ASP A 75 15.42 30.41 -8.35
C ASP A 75 15.62 29.03 -7.71
N ILE A 76 15.57 27.96 -8.50
CA ILE A 76 15.67 26.58 -8.00
C ILE A 76 17.10 26.06 -8.10
N LEU A 77 17.58 25.49 -6.99
CA LEU A 77 18.91 24.90 -6.88
C LEU A 77 19.02 23.69 -7.82
N THR A 78 19.84 23.80 -8.87
CA THR A 78 20.05 22.69 -9.81
C THR A 78 21.22 21.84 -9.34
N VAL A 79 20.97 20.54 -9.19
CA VAL A 79 21.94 19.57 -8.66
C VAL A 79 22.39 18.65 -9.79
N ILE A 80 23.66 18.67 -10.17
CA ILE A 80 24.22 17.71 -11.12
C ILE A 80 24.89 16.59 -10.34
N GLN A 81 24.44 15.35 -10.57
CA GLN A 81 25.07 14.16 -9.99
C GLN A 81 25.72 13.32 -11.08
N PHE A 82 26.94 12.84 -10.84
CA PHE A 82 27.60 11.89 -11.74
C PHE A 82 27.95 10.56 -11.06
N LYS A 83 27.88 9.46 -11.82
CA LYS A 83 28.25 8.09 -11.38
C LYS A 83 29.02 7.37 -12.49
N ILE A 84 29.88 6.43 -12.11
CA ILE A 84 30.52 5.50 -13.06
C ILE A 84 29.52 4.35 -13.29
N ASP A 85 29.04 4.19 -14.52
CA ASP A 85 28.00 3.20 -14.89
C ASP A 85 28.44 2.43 -16.15
N PRO A 86 28.13 1.12 -16.30
CA PRO A 86 28.26 0.43 -17.58
C PRO A 86 27.16 0.87 -18.58
N LEU A 87 27.45 0.81 -19.89
CA LEU A 87 26.46 1.08 -20.95
C LEU A 87 25.27 0.09 -20.88
N PRO A 88 24.02 0.53 -21.12
CA PRO A 88 22.87 -0.37 -21.15
C PRO A 88 22.99 -1.37 -22.31
N THR A 89 22.95 -2.66 -21.99
CA THR A 89 22.79 -3.75 -22.99
C THR A 89 21.33 -3.84 -23.46
N LYS A 90 21.12 -4.43 -24.65
CA LYS A 90 19.81 -4.58 -25.30
C LYS A 90 18.73 -5.03 -24.31
N LYS A 91 17.58 -4.33 -24.33
CA LYS A 91 16.40 -4.55 -23.48
C LYS A 91 15.81 -5.97 -23.56
N GLU A 92 16.13 -6.73 -24.62
CA GLU A 92 15.68 -8.12 -24.82
C GLU A 92 16.49 -9.14 -23.99
N ASP A 93 17.82 -8.99 -23.89
CA ASP A 93 18.68 -9.95 -23.18
C ASP A 93 18.49 -9.87 -21.65
N ILE A 94 18.32 -8.65 -21.11
CA ILE A 94 18.06 -8.41 -19.68
C ILE A 94 16.74 -9.06 -19.24
N ASN A 95 15.73 -9.03 -20.09
CA ASN A 95 14.41 -9.61 -19.78
C ASN A 95 14.46 -11.14 -19.74
N GLN A 96 15.23 -11.78 -20.63
CA GLN A 96 15.37 -13.23 -20.63
C GLN A 96 16.20 -13.73 -19.45
N ASP A 97 17.34 -13.09 -19.16
CA ASP A 97 18.17 -13.45 -18.01
C ASP A 97 17.38 -13.31 -16.69
N GLU A 98 16.59 -12.26 -16.54
CA GLU A 98 15.71 -12.08 -15.37
C GLU A 98 14.66 -13.20 -15.24
N GLN A 99 14.05 -13.60 -16.37
CA GLN A 99 13.08 -14.71 -16.39
C GLN A 99 13.73 -16.04 -16.02
N ASP A 100 14.94 -16.30 -16.53
CA ASP A 100 15.68 -17.53 -16.24
C ASP A 100 16.09 -17.60 -14.76
N VAL A 101 16.55 -16.48 -14.19
CA VAL A 101 16.86 -16.36 -12.75
C VAL A 101 15.62 -16.59 -11.90
N ARG A 102 14.48 -16.01 -12.29
CA ARG A 102 13.19 -16.20 -11.61
C ARG A 102 12.78 -17.68 -11.62
N ALA A 103 12.81 -18.31 -12.78
CA ALA A 103 12.46 -19.72 -12.94
C ALA A 103 13.38 -20.63 -12.11
N LEU A 104 14.68 -20.33 -12.08
CA LEU A 104 15.66 -21.04 -11.27
C LEU A 104 15.31 -20.99 -9.77
N VAL A 105 15.05 -19.79 -9.24
CA VAL A 105 14.75 -19.61 -7.81
C VAL A 105 13.41 -20.24 -7.44
N GLU A 106 12.38 -20.10 -8.27
CA GLU A 106 11.08 -20.73 -8.04
C GLU A 106 11.18 -22.27 -8.05
N ALA A 107 11.95 -22.83 -8.99
CA ALA A 107 12.17 -24.27 -9.07
C ALA A 107 12.98 -24.78 -7.87
N PHE A 108 14.01 -24.05 -7.44
CA PHE A 108 14.77 -24.34 -6.23
C PHE A 108 13.89 -24.27 -4.97
N GLY A 109 13.03 -23.26 -4.85
CA GLY A 109 12.09 -23.14 -3.73
C GLY A 109 11.21 -24.38 -3.54
N LYS A 110 10.73 -24.99 -4.64
CA LYS A 110 9.92 -26.21 -4.64
C LYS A 110 10.67 -27.47 -4.22
N THR A 111 12.00 -27.44 -4.17
CA THR A 111 12.80 -28.59 -3.72
C THR A 111 13.16 -28.52 -2.24
N LEU A 112 12.94 -27.38 -1.56
CA LEU A 112 13.27 -27.20 -0.14
C LEU A 112 12.61 -28.25 0.76
N GLN A 113 11.34 -28.59 0.52
CA GLN A 113 10.63 -29.61 1.28
C GLN A 113 11.27 -31.00 1.20
N LYS A 114 11.99 -31.29 0.11
CA LYS A 114 12.52 -32.63 -0.20
C LYS A 114 13.80 -32.95 0.56
N VAL A 115 14.44 -31.95 1.17
CA VAL A 115 15.67 -32.11 1.96
C VAL A 115 15.32 -31.99 3.44
N SER A 116 15.46 -33.11 4.16
CA SER A 116 15.14 -33.24 5.58
C SER A 116 16.38 -32.98 6.42
N LEU A 117 16.49 -31.79 7.03
CA LEU A 117 17.66 -31.40 7.83
C LEU A 117 17.70 -32.10 9.20
N SER A 118 16.63 -32.78 9.59
CA SER A 118 16.57 -33.60 10.80
C SER A 118 17.12 -35.02 10.63
N ASP A 119 17.47 -35.43 9.40
CA ASP A 119 18.06 -36.74 9.12
C ASP A 119 19.57 -36.76 9.48
N PRO A 120 20.21 -37.94 9.57
CA PRO A 120 21.66 -38.05 9.79
C PRO A 120 22.47 -37.27 8.73
N LYS A 121 23.58 -36.64 9.15
CA LYS A 121 24.35 -35.68 8.31
C LYS A 121 24.74 -36.24 6.93
N ASP A 122 25.12 -37.50 6.86
CA ASP A 122 25.48 -38.20 5.61
C ASP A 122 24.28 -38.37 4.67
N VAL A 123 23.11 -38.69 5.22
CA VAL A 123 21.84 -38.76 4.48
C VAL A 123 21.44 -37.38 3.96
N VAL A 124 21.55 -36.33 4.78
CA VAL A 124 21.27 -34.96 4.36
C VAL A 124 22.22 -34.52 3.26
N ALA A 125 23.53 -34.77 3.39
CA ALA A 125 24.53 -34.42 2.38
C ALA A 125 24.31 -35.15 1.04
N ALA A 126 23.84 -36.39 1.07
CA ALA A 126 23.44 -37.13 -0.13
C ALA A 126 22.17 -36.55 -0.77
N SER A 127 21.16 -36.23 0.06
CA SER A 127 19.90 -35.61 -0.37
C SER A 127 20.12 -34.23 -0.99
N ILE A 128 20.96 -33.39 -0.37
CA ILE A 128 21.37 -32.08 -0.90
C ILE A 128 21.97 -32.26 -2.30
N LYS A 129 22.88 -33.21 -2.48
CA LYS A 129 23.47 -33.49 -3.80
C LYS A 129 22.41 -33.89 -4.81
N GLU A 130 21.54 -34.83 -4.45
CA GLU A 130 20.51 -35.35 -5.35
C GLU A 130 19.48 -34.29 -5.74
N LYS A 131 19.09 -33.41 -4.80
CA LYS A 131 17.98 -32.47 -4.99
C LYS A 131 18.42 -31.07 -5.42
N TYR A 132 19.63 -30.63 -5.06
CA TYR A 132 20.07 -29.25 -5.29
C TYR A 132 21.12 -29.09 -6.40
N SER A 133 21.80 -30.15 -6.86
CA SER A 133 22.92 -30.03 -7.82
C SER A 133 22.59 -29.29 -9.11
N ASP A 134 21.34 -29.38 -9.58
CA ASP A 134 20.90 -28.73 -10.81
C ASP A 134 20.63 -27.23 -10.65
N TYR A 135 20.56 -26.74 -9.40
CA TYR A 135 20.17 -25.37 -9.09
C TYR A 135 21.34 -24.54 -8.56
N ILE A 136 22.35 -25.18 -8.00
CA ILE A 136 23.41 -24.51 -7.26
C ILE A 136 24.78 -24.70 -7.90
N THR A 137 25.69 -23.80 -7.56
CA THR A 137 27.10 -23.89 -7.94
C THR A 137 27.79 -25.05 -7.22
N SER A 138 28.85 -25.60 -7.83
CA SER A 138 29.65 -26.67 -7.22
C SER A 138 30.23 -26.25 -5.87
N GLU A 139 30.65 -24.98 -5.75
CA GLU A 139 31.19 -24.40 -4.52
C GLU A 139 30.14 -24.40 -3.40
N LEU A 140 28.91 -23.96 -3.70
CA LEU A 140 27.82 -23.96 -2.72
C LEU A 140 27.41 -25.40 -2.35
N LEU A 141 27.38 -26.31 -3.32
CA LEU A 141 27.11 -27.73 -3.07
C LEU A 141 28.12 -28.31 -2.08
N HIS A 142 29.43 -28.12 -2.32
CA HIS A 142 30.47 -28.61 -1.43
C HIS A 142 30.36 -28.02 -0.01
N LYS A 143 30.06 -26.72 0.09
CA LYS A 143 29.83 -26.06 1.38
C LYS A 143 28.68 -26.71 2.15
N TRP A 144 27.54 -26.94 1.49
CA TRP A 144 26.38 -27.57 2.11
C TRP A 144 26.56 -29.07 2.39
N GLN A 145 27.35 -29.79 1.62
CA GLN A 145 27.69 -31.18 1.97
C GLN A 145 28.62 -31.28 3.18
N ALA A 146 29.54 -30.32 3.34
CA ALA A 146 30.43 -30.26 4.50
C ALA A 146 29.71 -29.83 5.78
N ASP A 147 28.75 -28.91 5.67
CA ASP A 147 27.88 -28.49 6.77
C ASP A 147 26.39 -28.48 6.34
N PRO A 148 25.70 -29.63 6.39
CA PRO A 148 24.32 -29.75 5.92
C PRO A 148 23.31 -28.85 6.63
N GLN A 149 23.59 -28.44 7.87
CA GLN A 149 22.68 -27.55 8.63
C GLN A 149 22.70 -26.11 8.11
N SER A 150 23.73 -25.73 7.34
CA SER A 150 23.80 -24.42 6.68
C SER A 150 22.99 -24.36 5.37
N ALA A 151 22.44 -25.48 4.92
CA ALA A 151 21.57 -25.55 3.75
C ALA A 151 20.11 -25.24 4.13
N PRO A 152 19.31 -24.66 3.22
CA PRO A 152 17.88 -24.55 3.42
C PRO A 152 17.22 -25.94 3.28
N GLY A 153 16.12 -26.16 3.99
CA GLY A 153 15.42 -27.44 3.98
C GLY A 153 14.37 -27.52 5.10
N ARG A 154 13.65 -28.63 5.20
CA ARG A 154 12.70 -28.84 6.30
C ARG A 154 13.43 -29.25 7.59
N THR A 155 13.07 -28.66 8.71
CA THR A 155 13.56 -29.04 10.06
C THR A 155 12.53 -29.81 10.87
N VAL A 156 11.26 -29.63 10.55
CA VAL A 156 10.10 -30.30 11.16
C VAL A 156 9.17 -30.86 10.08
N SER A 157 8.19 -31.65 10.51
CA SER A 157 7.17 -32.22 9.61
C SER A 157 6.05 -31.24 9.24
N SER A 158 5.82 -30.20 10.06
CA SER A 158 4.87 -29.12 9.83
C SER A 158 5.14 -27.96 10.81
N PRO A 159 5.08 -26.69 10.36
CA PRO A 159 4.99 -26.27 8.96
C PRO A 159 6.28 -26.62 8.18
N TRP A 160 6.19 -26.73 6.85
CA TRP A 160 7.35 -27.04 5.99
C TRP A 160 7.50 -26.00 4.88
N PRO A 161 8.73 -25.76 4.38
CA PRO A 161 8.95 -24.85 3.25
C PRO A 161 8.29 -25.42 1.99
N ASP A 162 7.43 -24.62 1.38
CA ASP A 162 6.68 -24.95 0.16
C ASP A 162 7.31 -24.33 -1.08
N ARG A 163 7.59 -23.03 -1.00
CA ARG A 163 8.07 -22.22 -2.13
C ARG A 163 8.83 -20.97 -1.66
N ILE A 164 9.40 -20.27 -2.64
CA ILE A 164 9.99 -18.95 -2.46
C ILE A 164 9.17 -17.94 -3.27
N ASP A 165 8.56 -16.97 -2.59
CA ASP A 165 7.88 -15.85 -3.23
C ASP A 165 8.90 -14.73 -3.47
N ILE A 166 9.19 -14.44 -4.74
CA ILE A 166 10.15 -13.38 -5.12
C ILE A 166 9.47 -12.00 -5.00
N LEU A 167 10.09 -11.10 -4.25
CA LEU A 167 9.63 -9.73 -4.03
C LEU A 167 10.34 -8.75 -4.95
N ARG A 168 11.68 -8.82 -5.04
CA ARG A 168 12.49 -7.98 -5.92
C ARG A 168 13.76 -8.70 -6.37
N MET A 169 14.30 -8.26 -7.50
CA MET A 169 15.59 -8.71 -8.03
C MET A 169 16.43 -7.51 -8.42
N GLU A 170 17.71 -7.57 -8.11
CA GLU A 170 18.68 -6.53 -8.41
C GLU A 170 19.83 -7.16 -9.20
N MET A 171 20.14 -6.60 -10.36
CA MET A 171 21.32 -6.98 -11.12
C MET A 171 22.52 -6.22 -10.56
N SER A 172 23.49 -6.96 -10.02
CA SER A 172 24.73 -6.38 -9.49
C SER A 172 25.75 -6.17 -10.62
N ASP A 173 25.81 -7.12 -11.56
CA ASP A 173 26.51 -7.02 -12.84
C ASP A 173 25.89 -7.98 -13.87
N LYS A 174 26.39 -8.00 -15.10
CA LYS A 174 25.85 -8.82 -16.21
C LYS A 174 25.78 -10.33 -15.93
N ASN A 175 26.55 -10.82 -14.97
CA ASN A 175 26.67 -12.23 -14.61
C ASN A 175 26.21 -12.49 -13.17
N GLN A 176 25.57 -11.53 -12.49
CA GLN A 176 25.15 -11.69 -11.11
C GLN A 176 23.84 -10.96 -10.79
N TYR A 177 22.92 -11.70 -10.17
CA TYR A 177 21.68 -11.18 -9.59
C TYR A 177 21.64 -11.45 -8.08
N THR A 178 21.07 -10.49 -7.36
CA THR A 178 20.62 -10.66 -5.97
C THR A 178 19.09 -10.68 -5.96
N VAL A 179 18.53 -11.80 -5.51
CA VAL A 179 17.08 -12.03 -5.41
C VAL A 179 16.66 -11.90 -3.95
N TYR A 180 15.68 -11.06 -3.69
CA TYR A 180 15.08 -10.89 -2.36
C TYR A 180 13.65 -11.42 -2.40
N GLY A 181 13.31 -12.27 -1.44
CA GLY A 181 12.01 -12.91 -1.38
C GLY A 181 11.67 -13.41 0.01
N GLU A 182 10.70 -14.30 0.07
CA GLU A 182 10.28 -14.98 1.29
C GLU A 182 10.18 -16.48 1.06
N VAL A 183 10.75 -17.28 1.95
CA VAL A 183 10.41 -18.70 2.08
C VAL A 183 9.03 -18.77 2.72
N ILE A 184 8.09 -19.35 1.98
CA ILE A 184 6.73 -19.58 2.46
C ILE A 184 6.66 -20.99 3.03
N GLU A 185 6.31 -21.10 4.30
CA GLU A 185 6.06 -22.37 4.95
C GLU A 185 4.55 -22.59 5.12
N VAL A 186 4.09 -23.81 4.87
CA VAL A 186 2.67 -24.18 4.86
C VAL A 186 2.41 -25.36 5.79
N THR A 187 1.15 -25.49 6.24
CA THR A 187 0.63 -26.74 6.77
C THR A 187 -0.30 -27.40 5.75
N SER A 188 -0.95 -28.51 6.11
CA SER A 188 -2.02 -29.09 5.30
C SER A 188 -3.19 -28.14 5.03
N VAL A 189 -3.40 -27.14 5.89
CA VAL A 189 -4.47 -26.14 5.71
C VAL A 189 -4.11 -25.19 4.57
N GLU A 190 -2.94 -24.56 4.61
CA GLU A 190 -2.51 -23.62 3.57
C GLU A 190 -2.18 -24.33 2.26
N LEU A 191 -1.76 -25.59 2.29
CA LEU A 191 -1.60 -26.37 1.05
C LEU A 191 -2.94 -26.54 0.31
N ALA A 192 -4.05 -26.68 1.03
CA ALA A 192 -5.38 -26.85 0.46
C ALA A 192 -6.09 -25.52 0.14
N LYS A 193 -5.86 -24.48 0.95
CA LYS A 193 -6.58 -23.20 0.88
C LYS A 193 -5.73 -22.02 0.40
N GLY A 194 -4.45 -22.26 0.12
CA GLY A 194 -3.48 -21.23 -0.17
C GLY A 194 -3.06 -20.41 1.06
N GLY A 195 -2.14 -19.47 0.83
CA GLY A 195 -1.57 -18.61 1.86
C GLY A 195 -0.26 -19.13 2.47
N ALA A 196 -0.01 -18.77 3.72
CA ALA A 196 1.22 -19.08 4.45
C ALA A 196 0.92 -19.33 5.93
N ALA A 197 1.53 -20.38 6.49
CA ALA A 197 1.53 -20.66 7.92
C ALA A 197 2.63 -19.84 8.62
N ALA A 198 3.83 -19.85 8.04
CA ALA A 198 4.97 -19.06 8.47
C ALA A 198 5.71 -18.48 7.26
N LYS A 199 6.49 -17.41 7.50
CA LYS A 199 7.31 -16.74 6.50
C LYS A 199 8.69 -16.48 7.05
N ARG A 200 9.71 -16.57 6.20
CA ARG A 200 11.08 -16.17 6.51
C ARG A 200 11.65 -15.38 5.33
N PRO A 201 12.24 -14.20 5.53
CA PRO A 201 12.88 -13.47 4.45
C PRO A 201 14.08 -14.27 3.94
N VAL A 202 14.33 -14.22 2.63
CA VAL A 202 15.47 -14.89 2.00
C VAL A 202 16.17 -13.96 1.02
N THR A 203 17.49 -13.97 1.06
CA THR A 203 18.37 -13.34 0.07
C THR A 203 19.14 -14.42 -0.67
N ILE A 204 19.08 -14.42 -1.99
CA ILE A 204 19.70 -15.42 -2.86
C ILE A 204 20.63 -14.72 -3.84
N VAL A 205 21.88 -15.16 -3.90
CA VAL A 205 22.85 -14.70 -4.89
C VAL A 205 22.88 -15.73 -6.02
N VAL A 206 22.69 -15.26 -7.25
CA VAL A 206 22.66 -16.06 -8.46
C VAL A 206 23.75 -15.57 -9.39
N GLN A 207 24.54 -16.48 -9.93
CA GLN A 207 25.66 -16.16 -10.82
C GLN A 207 25.61 -16.97 -12.10
N LYS A 208 26.10 -16.39 -13.20
CA LYS A 208 26.20 -17.05 -14.51
C LYS A 208 27.53 -17.80 -14.59
N VAL A 209 27.47 -19.12 -14.72
CA VAL A 209 28.64 -20.00 -14.88
C VAL A 209 28.45 -20.82 -16.16
N ASN A 210 29.37 -20.70 -17.12
CA ASN A 210 29.29 -21.39 -18.41
C ASN A 210 27.94 -21.19 -19.11
N ASP A 211 27.48 -19.95 -19.21
CA ASP A 211 26.19 -19.54 -19.79
C ASP A 211 24.93 -20.10 -19.07
N ARG A 212 25.08 -20.67 -17.87
CA ARG A 212 23.97 -21.13 -17.04
C ARG A 212 23.87 -20.34 -15.74
N TRP A 213 22.67 -19.89 -15.39
CA TRP A 213 22.40 -19.29 -14.07
C TRP A 213 22.35 -20.35 -12.98
N LEU A 214 23.11 -20.14 -11.90
CA LEU A 214 23.19 -21.03 -10.75
C LEU A 214 23.21 -20.23 -9.44
N ILE A 215 22.60 -20.77 -8.39
CA ILE A 215 22.60 -20.17 -7.07
C ILE A 215 23.98 -20.38 -6.42
N SER A 216 24.62 -19.28 -6.02
CA SER A 216 25.92 -19.27 -5.34
C SER A 216 25.84 -18.92 -3.85
N GLY A 217 24.72 -18.38 -3.39
CA GLY A 217 24.48 -18.13 -1.97
C GLY A 217 23.01 -18.05 -1.61
N VAL A 218 22.65 -18.51 -0.42
CA VAL A 218 21.32 -18.37 0.17
C VAL A 218 21.49 -17.97 1.62
N THR A 219 20.75 -16.93 2.05
CA THR A 219 20.67 -16.49 3.44
C THR A 219 19.20 -16.40 3.82
N ILE A 220 18.76 -17.23 4.77
CA ILE A 220 17.40 -17.19 5.31
C ILE A 220 17.42 -16.48 6.66
N GLY A 221 16.56 -15.49 6.84
CA GLY A 221 16.40 -14.76 8.10
C GLY A 221 15.50 -15.46 9.11
N GLU A 222 15.16 -14.73 10.15
CA GLU A 222 14.26 -15.15 11.22
C GLU A 222 12.80 -15.23 10.76
N TYR A 223 11.98 -15.93 11.54
CA TYR A 223 10.53 -15.99 11.28
C TYR A 223 9.86 -14.62 11.40
N SER A 224 9.09 -14.25 10.38
CA SER A 224 8.30 -13.01 10.40
C SER A 224 7.24 -13.08 11.52
N GLN A 225 7.26 -12.11 12.41
CA GLN A 225 6.28 -12.00 13.49
C GLN A 225 5.01 -11.31 13.00
N ARG A 226 3.85 -11.83 13.43
CA ARG A 226 2.56 -11.21 13.16
C ARG A 226 2.23 -10.18 14.24
N GLY A 227 1.94 -8.96 13.82
CA GLY A 227 1.39 -7.94 14.71
C GLY A 227 0.02 -8.34 15.32
N PRO A 228 -0.34 -7.82 16.49
CA PRO A 228 -1.57 -8.18 17.20
C PRO A 228 -2.86 -7.63 16.56
N VAL A 229 -2.75 -6.66 15.65
CA VAL A 229 -3.88 -6.09 14.91
C VAL A 229 -3.85 -6.64 13.49
N VAL A 230 -5.00 -7.04 12.94
CA VAL A 230 -5.08 -7.58 11.58
C VAL A 230 -6.10 -6.81 10.76
N TYR A 231 -5.68 -6.42 9.55
CA TYR A 231 -6.57 -6.03 8.48
C TYR A 231 -6.76 -7.19 7.52
N GLU A 232 -7.97 -7.73 7.47
CA GLU A 232 -8.33 -8.78 6.52
C GLU A 232 -9.15 -8.19 5.38
N ASN A 233 -8.63 -8.31 4.17
CA ASN A 233 -9.32 -7.93 2.95
C ASN A 233 -9.69 -9.19 2.16
N THR A 234 -10.95 -9.60 2.26
CA THR A 234 -11.50 -10.77 1.55
C THR A 234 -11.87 -10.49 0.10
N GLN A 235 -11.92 -9.21 -0.30
CA GLN A 235 -12.20 -8.80 -1.68
C GLN A 235 -11.02 -9.10 -2.60
N TYR A 236 -9.80 -8.79 -2.15
CA TYR A 236 -8.58 -9.03 -2.91
C TYR A 236 -7.77 -10.22 -2.38
N GLY A 237 -8.10 -10.75 -1.20
CA GLY A 237 -7.50 -11.96 -0.64
C GLY A 237 -6.14 -11.69 -0.01
N PHE A 238 -6.09 -10.88 1.05
CA PHE A 238 -4.90 -10.73 1.87
C PHE A 238 -5.23 -10.37 3.33
N ARG A 239 -4.27 -10.63 4.21
CA ARG A 239 -4.21 -10.09 5.58
C ARG A 239 -3.02 -9.17 5.70
N PHE A 240 -3.15 -8.10 6.47
CA PHE A 240 -2.07 -7.17 6.78
C PHE A 240 -1.96 -7.04 8.29
N TYR A 241 -0.83 -7.45 8.86
CA TYR A 241 -0.63 -7.45 10.31
C TYR A 241 0.03 -6.14 10.76
N LEU A 242 -0.54 -5.54 11.79
CA LEU A 242 -0.21 -4.22 12.29
C LEU A 242 0.13 -4.26 13.79
N PRO A 243 0.94 -3.31 14.28
CA PRO A 243 1.21 -3.19 15.71
C PRO A 243 -0.02 -2.72 16.48
N LYS A 244 0.03 -2.84 17.81
CA LYS A 244 -1.09 -2.48 18.70
C LYS A 244 -1.51 -1.01 18.58
N THR A 245 -0.59 -0.12 18.20
CA THR A 245 -0.83 1.33 17.98
C THR A 245 -1.84 1.59 16.86
N TRP A 246 -1.98 0.66 15.91
CA TRP A 246 -2.93 0.77 14.80
C TRP A 246 -4.31 0.18 15.10
N LYS A 247 -4.62 -0.09 16.37
CA LYS A 247 -5.96 -0.52 16.76
C LYS A 247 -6.96 0.57 16.35
N GLU A 248 -8.07 0.19 15.71
CA GLU A 248 -9.07 1.12 15.16
C GLU A 248 -8.61 1.89 13.91
N TYR A 249 -7.64 1.34 13.15
CA TYR A 249 -7.33 1.83 11.81
C TYR A 249 -8.59 1.95 10.94
N SER A 250 -8.56 2.86 9.96
CA SER A 250 -9.60 2.99 8.93
C SER A 250 -9.02 2.67 7.55
N ILE A 251 -9.88 2.33 6.59
CA ILE A 251 -9.49 2.08 5.20
C ILE A 251 -10.08 3.17 4.32
N VAL A 252 -9.22 3.83 3.54
CA VAL A 252 -9.63 4.74 2.48
C VAL A 252 -9.33 4.07 1.14
N GLU A 253 -10.34 4.04 0.27
CA GLU A 253 -10.21 3.49 -1.07
C GLU A 253 -10.02 4.61 -2.09
N GLU A 254 -8.98 4.48 -2.89
CA GLU A 254 -8.63 5.37 -3.99
C GLU A 254 -8.39 4.57 -5.27
N GLN A 255 -8.01 5.27 -6.33
CA GLN A 255 -7.61 4.65 -7.59
C GLN A 255 -6.27 5.20 -8.05
N TRP A 256 -5.37 4.29 -8.39
CA TRP A 256 -4.15 4.64 -9.12
C TRP A 256 -4.43 4.74 -10.62
N LYS A 257 -3.64 5.55 -11.31
CA LYS A 257 -3.70 5.74 -12.77
C LYS A 257 -2.36 5.36 -13.38
N GLY A 258 -2.41 4.48 -14.38
CA GLY A 258 -1.28 4.13 -15.23
C GLY A 258 -1.30 5.00 -16.48
N THR A 259 -0.19 5.69 -16.76
CA THR A 259 -0.04 6.54 -17.93
C THR A 259 1.02 6.04 -18.88
N ASN A 260 0.79 6.26 -20.17
CA ASN A 260 1.78 6.08 -21.23
C ASN A 260 1.74 7.35 -22.10
N ASN A 261 2.90 7.98 -22.30
CA ASN A 261 3.02 9.24 -23.04
C ASN A 261 2.04 10.34 -22.59
N GLY A 262 1.73 10.39 -21.29
CA GLY A 262 0.82 11.37 -20.69
C GLY A 262 -0.66 10.99 -20.76
N GLU A 263 -1.04 9.95 -21.50
CA GLU A 263 -2.41 9.45 -21.57
C GLU A 263 -2.66 8.37 -20.52
N THR A 264 -3.84 8.39 -19.89
CA THR A 264 -4.24 7.32 -18.96
C THR A 264 -4.65 6.08 -19.75
N VAL A 265 -3.89 4.99 -19.59
CA VAL A 265 -4.12 3.71 -20.28
C VAL A 265 -4.63 2.62 -19.36
N GLU A 266 -4.34 2.73 -18.06
CA GLU A 266 -4.70 1.74 -17.05
C GLU A 266 -5.17 2.42 -15.76
N THR A 267 -5.98 1.73 -14.97
CA THR A 267 -6.35 2.17 -13.62
C THR A 267 -6.53 0.96 -12.72
N GLY A 268 -6.42 1.16 -11.42
CA GLY A 268 -6.74 0.12 -10.46
C GLY A 268 -6.90 0.62 -9.03
N PRO A 269 -7.28 -0.27 -8.11
CA PRO A 269 -7.56 0.08 -6.72
C PRO A 269 -6.29 0.42 -5.95
N GLN A 270 -6.36 1.44 -5.10
CA GLN A 270 -5.37 1.74 -4.07
C GLN A 270 -6.07 1.79 -2.72
N LEU A 271 -5.57 1.01 -1.76
CA LEU A 271 -6.09 0.96 -0.40
C LEU A 271 -5.13 1.72 0.51
N LEU A 272 -5.62 2.64 1.31
CA LEU A 272 -4.84 3.34 2.32
C LEU A 272 -5.28 2.82 3.69
N ILE A 273 -4.39 2.13 4.40
CA ILE A 273 -4.60 1.82 5.81
C ILE A 273 -4.21 3.07 6.58
N ARG A 274 -5.19 3.68 7.23
CA ARG A 274 -5.05 4.97 7.90
C ARG A 274 -4.96 4.81 9.40
N HIS A 275 -3.93 5.43 9.97
CA HIS A 275 -3.68 5.43 11.40
C HIS A 275 -4.86 6.05 12.17
N PRO A 276 -5.25 5.54 13.35
CA PRO A 276 -6.37 6.10 14.14
C PRO A 276 -6.16 7.58 14.50
N ASP A 277 -4.93 7.99 14.81
CA ASP A 277 -4.57 9.39 15.11
C ASP A 277 -4.43 10.29 13.86
N TRP A 278 -4.83 9.84 12.68
CA TRP A 278 -4.78 10.67 11.47
C TRP A 278 -5.84 11.78 11.54
N THR A 279 -5.46 13.03 11.25
CA THR A 279 -6.40 14.15 11.06
C THR A 279 -6.06 14.96 9.81
N GLN A 280 -6.98 15.81 9.35
CA GLN A 280 -6.72 16.66 8.18
C GLN A 280 -5.68 17.74 8.47
N GLU A 281 -5.64 18.23 9.71
CA GLU A 281 -4.72 19.27 10.18
C GLU A 281 -3.31 18.70 10.47
N ALA A 282 -3.23 17.43 10.87
CA ALA A 282 -1.98 16.72 11.16
C ALA A 282 -2.01 15.33 10.51
N PRO A 283 -1.89 15.25 9.17
CA PRO A 283 -1.95 13.98 8.47
C PRO A 283 -0.78 13.10 8.87
N ARG A 284 -1.09 11.91 9.36
CA ARG A 284 -0.10 10.84 9.55
C ARG A 284 0.10 10.07 8.26
N GLN A 285 1.26 9.44 8.11
CA GLN A 285 1.55 8.59 6.96
C GLN A 285 0.60 7.39 6.92
N ASP A 286 -0.25 7.33 5.89
CA ASP A 286 -1.02 6.13 5.59
C ASP A 286 -0.10 5.01 5.05
N ILE A 287 -0.53 3.75 5.16
CA ILE A 287 0.11 2.61 4.49
C ILE A 287 -0.65 2.32 3.18
N PRO A 288 -0.13 2.75 2.03
CA PRO A 288 -0.76 2.49 0.74
C PRO A 288 -0.48 1.08 0.22
N ILE A 289 -1.51 0.45 -0.34
CA ILE A 289 -1.46 -0.84 -1.02
C ILE A 289 -2.14 -0.68 -2.38
N MET A 290 -1.34 -0.66 -3.44
CA MET A 290 -1.81 -0.75 -4.81
C MET A 290 -2.15 -2.19 -5.15
N VAL A 291 -3.31 -2.39 -5.76
CA VAL A 291 -3.75 -3.71 -6.24
C VAL A 291 -3.66 -3.73 -7.77
N PHE A 292 -2.93 -4.70 -8.30
CA PHE A 292 -2.77 -4.95 -9.73
C PHE A 292 -3.29 -6.34 -10.08
N THR A 293 -3.90 -6.50 -11.27
CA THR A 293 -4.02 -7.84 -11.86
C THR A 293 -2.63 -8.34 -12.29
N LEU A 294 -2.48 -9.66 -12.48
CA LEU A 294 -1.23 -10.22 -13.00
C LEU A 294 -0.83 -9.60 -14.34
N GLU A 295 -1.79 -9.37 -15.23
CA GLU A 295 -1.56 -8.73 -16.53
C GLU A 295 -1.08 -7.29 -16.40
N GLN A 296 -1.73 -6.50 -15.53
CA GLN A 296 -1.34 -5.12 -15.26
C GLN A 296 0.06 -5.05 -14.66
N TRP A 297 0.38 -5.92 -13.70
CA TRP A 297 1.71 -5.98 -13.12
C TRP A 297 2.77 -6.32 -14.16
N ASN A 298 2.53 -7.33 -15.00
CA ASN A 298 3.45 -7.72 -16.07
C ASN A 298 3.65 -6.60 -17.12
N ALA A 299 2.59 -5.89 -17.49
CA ALA A 299 2.68 -4.74 -18.39
C ALA A 299 3.46 -3.56 -17.76
N LEU A 300 3.26 -3.32 -16.47
CA LEU A 300 4.02 -2.33 -15.70
C LEU A 300 5.52 -2.67 -15.68
N GLN A 301 5.89 -3.92 -15.41
CA GLN A 301 7.30 -4.35 -15.40
C GLN A 301 7.97 -4.24 -16.78
N LYS A 302 7.22 -4.44 -17.88
CA LYS A 302 7.71 -4.25 -19.26
C LYS A 302 7.88 -2.76 -19.64
N GLY A 303 7.41 -1.85 -18.80
CA GLY A 303 7.42 -0.41 -19.05
C GLY A 303 6.35 0.03 -20.05
N ASN A 304 5.27 -0.73 -20.20
CA ASN A 304 4.17 -0.37 -21.10
C ASN A 304 3.36 0.83 -20.60
N PHE A 305 3.40 1.09 -19.30
CA PHE A 305 2.86 2.28 -18.64
C PHE A 305 3.61 2.51 -17.33
N SER A 306 3.45 3.70 -16.74
CA SER A 306 3.94 4.01 -15.40
C SER A 306 2.79 4.49 -14.51
N VAL A 307 2.85 4.19 -13.23
CA VAL A 307 1.87 4.67 -12.23
C VAL A 307 2.37 5.88 -11.44
N SER A 308 3.58 6.36 -11.71
CA SER A 308 4.13 7.58 -11.11
C SER A 308 5.19 8.22 -12.02
N ALA A 309 5.54 9.47 -11.74
CA ALA A 309 6.67 10.14 -12.38
C ALA A 309 8.02 9.74 -11.74
N ALA A 310 8.03 8.90 -10.70
CA ALA A 310 9.26 8.48 -10.06
C ALA A 310 10.11 7.60 -11.00
N PRO A 311 11.45 7.69 -10.94
CA PRO A 311 12.34 6.85 -11.75
C PRO A 311 12.36 5.39 -11.29
N ILE A 312 11.63 5.06 -10.22
CA ILE A 312 11.47 3.72 -9.66
C ILE A 312 9.99 3.37 -9.67
N GLY A 313 9.68 2.12 -9.97
CA GLY A 313 8.31 1.61 -9.93
C GLY A 313 7.84 1.26 -8.52
N PRO A 314 6.56 0.87 -8.37
CA PRO A 314 6.04 0.28 -7.15
C PRO A 314 6.83 -0.96 -6.73
N SER A 315 6.96 -1.18 -5.42
CA SER A 315 7.64 -2.35 -4.86
C SER A 315 6.63 -3.44 -4.48
N LYS A 316 6.84 -4.68 -4.91
CA LYS A 316 5.93 -5.79 -4.59
C LYS A 316 5.96 -6.10 -3.09
N LEU A 317 4.78 -6.18 -2.49
CA LEU A 317 4.55 -6.59 -1.10
C LEU A 317 4.14 -8.07 -1.00
N GLY A 318 3.51 -8.60 -2.05
CA GLY A 318 3.07 -10.00 -2.12
C GLY A 318 2.13 -10.23 -3.31
N SER A 319 1.68 -11.46 -3.51
CA SER A 319 0.71 -11.80 -4.55
C SER A 319 -0.07 -13.06 -4.21
N ASN A 320 -1.27 -13.19 -4.74
CA ASN A 320 -2.02 -14.45 -4.83
C ASN A 320 -2.24 -14.83 -6.30
N SER A 321 -3.06 -15.84 -6.58
CA SER A 321 -3.35 -16.29 -7.94
C SER A 321 -4.00 -15.26 -8.86
N VAL A 322 -4.56 -14.16 -8.33
CA VAL A 322 -5.30 -13.16 -9.10
C VAL A 322 -4.62 -11.79 -9.10
N TYR A 323 -4.05 -11.40 -7.96
CA TYR A 323 -3.59 -10.04 -7.70
C TYR A 323 -2.13 -9.98 -7.24
N VAL A 324 -1.48 -8.89 -7.63
CA VAL A 324 -0.21 -8.43 -7.05
C VAL A 324 -0.49 -7.21 -6.18
N PHE A 325 0.03 -7.24 -4.96
CA PHE A 325 -0.02 -6.14 -4.01
C PHE A 325 1.31 -5.42 -4.02
N ALA A 326 1.29 -4.10 -4.15
CA ALA A 326 2.50 -3.31 -4.23
C ALA A 326 2.39 -2.00 -3.45
N LEU A 327 3.54 -1.54 -2.98
CA LEU A 327 3.74 -0.24 -2.35
C LEU A 327 4.08 0.78 -3.43
N PRO A 328 3.40 1.94 -3.50
CA PRO A 328 3.75 3.01 -4.42
C PRO A 328 5.21 3.43 -4.30
N ALA A 329 5.79 3.84 -5.42
CA ALA A 329 7.10 4.46 -5.43
C ALA A 329 7.08 5.72 -4.55
N ARG A 330 8.11 5.87 -3.70
CA ARG A 330 8.30 7.08 -2.87
C ARG A 330 7.11 7.44 -1.98
N TYR A 331 6.34 6.45 -1.50
CA TYR A 331 5.14 6.66 -0.70
C TYR A 331 5.36 7.53 0.56
N ASN A 332 6.57 7.53 1.11
CA ASN A 332 6.97 8.27 2.32
C ASN A 332 7.79 9.55 2.03
N TYR A 333 7.90 9.99 0.78
CA TYR A 333 8.74 11.14 0.39
C TYR A 333 8.24 12.48 0.94
N ALA A 334 6.98 12.56 1.33
CA ALA A 334 6.41 13.74 1.99
C ALA A 334 6.82 13.85 3.47
N PHE A 335 7.52 12.85 4.03
CA PHE A 335 7.96 12.80 5.43
C PHE A 335 6.83 13.12 6.42
N GLN A 336 5.62 12.61 6.14
CA GLN A 336 4.45 12.81 6.99
C GLN A 336 4.66 12.19 8.37
N ILE A 337 3.99 12.71 9.38
CA ILE A 337 4.12 12.23 10.76
C ILE A 337 3.89 10.71 10.82
N GLY A 338 4.83 9.97 11.41
CA GLY A 338 4.73 8.52 11.56
C GLY A 338 5.23 7.72 10.35
N PHE A 339 5.90 8.32 9.37
CA PHE A 339 6.45 7.58 8.23
C PHE A 339 7.52 6.55 8.63
N GLU A 340 8.31 6.81 9.69
CA GLU A 340 9.31 5.86 10.19
C GLU A 340 8.65 4.62 10.82
N GLU A 341 7.52 4.82 11.51
CA GLU A 341 6.71 3.71 12.04
C GLU A 341 6.19 2.83 10.90
N VAL A 342 5.72 3.45 9.81
CA VAL A 342 5.29 2.72 8.62
C VAL A 342 6.44 1.96 7.95
N GLU A 343 7.63 2.55 7.84
CA GLU A 343 8.82 1.85 7.33
C GLU A 343 9.15 0.63 8.17
N GLU A 344 9.09 0.74 9.49
CA GLU A 344 9.39 -0.36 10.39
C GLU A 344 8.34 -1.49 10.29
N ILE A 345 7.06 -1.14 10.14
CA ILE A 345 5.99 -2.11 9.86
C ILE A 345 6.27 -2.86 8.56
N LEU A 346 6.66 -2.15 7.50
CA LEU A 346 6.87 -2.73 6.17
C LEU A 346 8.11 -3.61 6.09
N LYS A 347 9.18 -3.32 6.86
CA LYS A 347 10.35 -4.23 6.98
C LYS A 347 9.98 -5.61 7.50
N GLY A 348 8.90 -5.72 8.29
CA GLY A 348 8.39 -6.98 8.80
C GLY A 348 7.60 -7.83 7.79
N ASN A 349 7.50 -7.40 6.53
CA ASN A 349 6.67 -8.03 5.49
C ASN A 349 5.24 -8.36 5.98
N PRO A 350 4.47 -7.33 6.37
CA PRO A 350 3.22 -7.48 7.11
C PRO A 350 2.07 -8.03 6.25
N LEU A 351 2.24 -8.07 4.92
CA LEU A 351 1.22 -8.54 3.98
C LEU A 351 1.30 -10.06 3.78
N TRP A 352 0.18 -10.73 4.01
CA TRP A 352 0.01 -12.18 3.90
C TRP A 352 -1.10 -12.48 2.90
N PRO A 353 -0.75 -12.86 1.65
CA PRO A 353 -1.74 -13.20 0.64
C PRO A 353 -2.58 -14.42 1.04
N SER A 354 -3.81 -14.46 0.54
CA SER A 354 -4.76 -15.56 0.70
C SER A 354 -5.33 -15.92 -0.67
N GLU A 355 -5.58 -17.21 -0.90
CA GLU A 355 -6.33 -17.70 -2.06
C GLU A 355 -7.84 -17.78 -1.79
N ASP A 356 -8.27 -17.54 -0.54
CA ASP A 356 -9.67 -17.37 -0.20
C ASP A 356 -10.16 -15.98 -0.62
N ILE A 357 -10.39 -15.84 -1.91
CA ILE A 357 -10.85 -14.63 -2.59
C ILE A 357 -12.36 -14.79 -2.80
N ASN A 358 -13.22 -14.43 -1.82
CA ASN A 358 -14.67 -14.59 -1.96
C ASN A 358 -15.52 -13.62 -1.11
N SER A 359 -16.08 -12.58 -1.76
CA SER A 359 -17.47 -12.11 -1.55
C SER A 359 -17.97 -11.06 -2.57
N ALA A 360 -17.12 -10.50 -3.45
CA ALA A 360 -17.59 -9.58 -4.51
C ALA A 360 -17.95 -10.26 -5.84
N GLN A 361 -17.39 -11.45 -6.13
CA GLN A 361 -17.73 -12.21 -7.35
C GLN A 361 -19.06 -12.98 -7.25
N LYS A 362 -19.53 -13.28 -6.04
CA LYS A 362 -20.86 -13.86 -5.79
C LYS A 362 -22.02 -12.88 -6.05
N TYR A 363 -21.71 -11.60 -6.27
CA TYR A 363 -22.64 -10.56 -6.71
C TYR A 363 -22.39 -10.09 -8.16
N LYS A 364 -21.53 -10.80 -8.91
CA LYS A 364 -21.33 -10.62 -10.36
C LYS A 364 -22.03 -11.68 -11.23
N GLU A 365 -22.51 -12.78 -10.66
CA GLU A 365 -23.61 -13.52 -11.28
C GLU A 365 -24.89 -12.72 -11.06
N GLY A 366 -25.36 -12.08 -12.12
CA GLY A 366 -26.54 -11.24 -12.08
C GLY A 366 -27.73 -11.96 -11.46
N ILE A 367 -28.52 -11.23 -10.68
CA ILE A 367 -29.89 -11.62 -10.40
C ILE A 367 -30.56 -11.94 -11.75
N LYS A 368 -30.91 -13.21 -11.95
CA LYS A 368 -31.69 -13.68 -13.09
C LYS A 368 -33.08 -13.03 -12.98
N ILE A 369 -33.28 -11.93 -13.70
CA ILE A 369 -34.62 -11.38 -13.92
C ILE A 369 -35.14 -12.08 -15.18
N GLU A 370 -35.95 -13.11 -15.00
CA GLU A 370 -36.68 -13.77 -16.07
C GLU A 370 -37.83 -12.86 -16.52
N PHE A 371 -37.81 -12.47 -17.79
CA PHE A 371 -39.00 -11.95 -18.44
C PHE A 371 -39.65 -13.10 -19.21
N ASP A 372 -40.86 -13.42 -18.80
CA ASP A 372 -41.70 -14.42 -19.42
C ASP A 372 -42.06 -13.96 -20.84
N THR A 373 -41.63 -14.70 -21.87
CA THR A 373 -42.32 -14.67 -23.17
C THR A 373 -42.18 -16.00 -23.89
N ASP A 374 -43.33 -16.64 -23.99
CA ASP A 374 -43.66 -17.88 -24.65
C ASP A 374 -43.43 -17.86 -26.18
N VAL A 375 -42.60 -18.82 -26.65
CA VAL A 375 -42.77 -19.81 -27.76
C VAL A 375 -43.13 -19.27 -29.20
N LYS A 376 -42.60 -19.73 -30.36
CA LYS A 376 -42.56 -21.11 -30.94
C LYS A 376 -41.66 -21.30 -32.17
N SER A 377 -40.97 -22.45 -32.14
CA SER A 377 -40.86 -23.52 -33.16
C SER A 377 -40.22 -23.25 -34.52
N GLY A 378 -39.13 -23.97 -34.80
CA GLY A 378 -38.69 -24.26 -36.17
C GLY A 378 -37.27 -24.81 -36.31
N ASN A 379 -36.98 -26.01 -35.77
CA ASN A 379 -35.87 -26.93 -36.11
C ASN A 379 -34.64 -26.37 -36.86
N LYS A 380 -33.86 -25.50 -36.21
CA LYS A 380 -32.40 -25.34 -36.38
C LYS A 380 -31.93 -24.48 -35.22
N THR A 381 -31.10 -25.02 -34.33
CA THR A 381 -30.45 -24.19 -33.31
C THR A 381 -29.55 -23.19 -34.02
N ILE A 382 -29.95 -21.92 -34.05
CA ILE A 382 -29.04 -20.81 -34.27
C ILE A 382 -28.54 -20.44 -32.88
N ILE A 383 -27.26 -20.72 -32.62
CA ILE A 383 -26.55 -20.13 -31.50
C ILE A 383 -26.22 -18.70 -31.93
N ILE A 384 -26.84 -17.71 -31.31
CA ILE A 384 -26.35 -16.33 -31.36
C ILE A 384 -25.47 -16.16 -30.14
N GLU A 385 -24.16 -16.25 -30.34
CA GLU A 385 -23.19 -15.77 -29.36
C GLU A 385 -23.20 -14.22 -29.41
N PRO A 386 -23.30 -13.51 -28.28
CA PRO A 386 -23.11 -12.08 -28.27
C PRO A 386 -21.64 -11.80 -28.60
N SER A 387 -21.37 -11.35 -29.83
CA SER A 387 -20.01 -11.09 -30.32
C SER A 387 -19.41 -9.77 -29.85
N GLN A 388 -20.04 -9.06 -28.92
CA GLN A 388 -19.52 -7.76 -28.47
C GLN A 388 -19.71 -7.54 -26.98
N ILE A 389 -18.59 -7.25 -26.30
CA ILE A 389 -18.60 -6.45 -25.07
C ILE A 389 -19.20 -5.09 -25.48
N ILE A 390 -20.46 -4.87 -25.13
CA ILE A 390 -21.06 -3.53 -25.28
C ILE A 390 -20.34 -2.64 -24.26
N LYS A 391 -19.45 -1.76 -24.75
CA LYS A 391 -19.00 -0.62 -23.94
C LYS A 391 -20.27 0.12 -23.53
N ALA A 392 -20.52 0.21 -22.23
CA ALA A 392 -21.59 1.03 -21.69
C ALA A 392 -21.50 2.41 -22.35
N SER A 393 -22.63 2.89 -22.89
CA SER A 393 -22.64 4.19 -23.56
C SER A 393 -22.13 5.25 -22.58
N PRO A 394 -21.43 6.31 -23.06
CA PRO A 394 -21.03 7.42 -22.20
C PRO A 394 -22.22 7.97 -21.39
N GLU A 395 -23.43 7.97 -21.96
CA GLU A 395 -24.66 8.34 -21.26
C GLU A 395 -25.01 7.39 -20.11
N PHE A 396 -24.87 6.08 -20.26
CA PHE A 396 -25.14 5.12 -19.18
C PHE A 396 -24.09 5.23 -18.06
N ILE A 397 -22.83 5.45 -18.43
CA ILE A 397 -21.74 5.68 -17.45
C ILE A 397 -21.99 6.99 -16.68
N GLU A 398 -22.40 8.06 -17.36
CA GLU A 398 -22.75 9.33 -16.71
C GLU A 398 -24.01 9.20 -15.85
N GLN A 399 -25.03 8.46 -16.29
CA GLN A 399 -26.21 8.16 -15.45
C GLN A 399 -25.84 7.33 -14.20
N ALA A 400 -24.92 6.37 -14.33
CA ALA A 400 -24.44 5.58 -13.20
C ALA A 400 -23.57 6.42 -12.24
N LYS A 401 -22.71 7.31 -12.75
CA LYS A 401 -21.97 8.30 -11.94
C LYS A 401 -22.91 9.26 -11.22
N GLN A 402 -23.94 9.76 -11.91
CA GLN A 402 -24.94 10.64 -11.34
C GLN A 402 -25.74 9.94 -10.24
N ARG A 403 -26.17 8.69 -10.45
CA ARG A 403 -26.82 7.87 -9.41
C ARG A 403 -25.90 7.60 -8.22
N LYS A 404 -24.61 7.30 -8.44
CA LYS A 404 -23.62 7.14 -7.36
C LYS A 404 -23.42 8.44 -6.57
N LYS A 405 -23.38 9.58 -7.27
CA LYS A 405 -23.29 10.92 -6.67
C LYS A 405 -24.55 11.28 -5.88
N GLU A 406 -25.74 10.85 -6.32
CA GLU A 406 -26.99 10.99 -5.57
C GLU A 406 -27.06 10.07 -4.35
N LEU A 407 -26.57 8.83 -4.45
CA LEU A 407 -26.49 7.88 -3.33
C LEU A 407 -25.51 8.32 -2.22
N LEU A 408 -24.49 9.10 -2.57
CA LEU A 408 -23.49 9.64 -1.63
C LEU A 408 -23.88 10.98 -1.01
N LYS A 409 -24.98 11.60 -1.43
CA LYS A 409 -25.47 12.83 -0.78
C LYS A 409 -26.00 12.46 0.61
N PRO A 410 -25.56 13.16 1.68
CA PRO A 410 -26.13 12.96 2.99
C PRO A 410 -27.64 13.22 2.96
N ALA A 411 -28.41 12.32 3.54
CA ALA A 411 -29.83 12.55 3.76
C ALA A 411 -30.00 13.66 4.80
N THR A 412 -30.76 14.68 4.42
CA THR A 412 -31.09 15.83 5.25
C THR A 412 -32.58 15.83 5.61
N GLY A 413 -32.96 16.55 6.67
CA GLY A 413 -34.32 16.64 7.18
C GLY A 413 -34.76 15.38 7.91
N LEU A 414 -33.83 14.61 8.47
CA LEU A 414 -34.14 13.37 9.18
C LEU A 414 -34.16 13.58 10.68
N PHE A 415 -33.09 14.19 11.18
CA PHE A 415 -32.91 14.43 12.60
C PHE A 415 -32.62 15.89 12.89
N ASP A 416 -32.90 16.27 14.14
CA ASP A 416 -32.45 17.49 14.75
C ASP A 416 -31.84 17.12 16.11
N THR A 417 -30.63 17.57 16.40
CA THR A 417 -29.99 17.31 17.69
C THR A 417 -30.08 18.58 18.52
N VAL A 418 -30.64 18.46 19.71
CA VAL A 418 -30.78 19.58 20.65
C VAL A 418 -29.89 19.36 21.85
N LEU A 419 -29.31 20.45 22.38
CA LEU A 419 -28.48 20.45 23.58
C LEU A 419 -28.88 21.62 24.49
N ASP A 420 -29.29 21.27 25.70
CA ASP A 420 -29.55 22.18 26.80
C ASP A 420 -28.54 21.97 27.93
N THR A 421 -28.09 23.09 28.50
CA THR A 421 -27.07 23.11 29.53
C THR A 421 -27.58 23.84 30.76
N THR A 422 -27.49 23.21 31.93
CA THR A 422 -27.90 23.80 33.21
C THR A 422 -26.69 23.88 34.13
N PRO A 423 -26.09 25.07 34.33
CA PRO A 423 -25.00 25.26 35.29
C PRO A 423 -25.46 25.01 36.73
N LYS A 424 -24.58 24.42 37.53
CA LYS A 424 -24.63 24.28 38.99
C LYS A 424 -23.24 24.62 39.54
N ASP A 425 -23.15 25.04 40.80
CA ASP A 425 -21.94 25.64 41.39
C ASP A 425 -20.59 25.02 40.94
N GLU A 426 -20.48 23.69 40.95
CA GLU A 426 -19.25 22.97 40.54
C GLU A 426 -19.43 22.03 39.34
N THR A 427 -20.59 22.04 38.68
CA THR A 427 -20.86 21.11 37.58
C THR A 427 -21.81 21.73 36.55
N ILE A 428 -21.74 21.31 35.30
CA ILE A 428 -22.77 21.61 34.31
C ILE A 428 -23.49 20.33 33.89
N LYS A 429 -24.82 20.36 33.94
CA LYS A 429 -25.67 19.29 33.41
C LYS A 429 -25.94 19.55 31.93
N MET A 430 -25.81 18.52 31.11
CA MET A 430 -26.06 18.52 29.67
C MET A 430 -27.22 17.58 29.39
N ASP A 431 -28.36 18.14 28.99
CA ASP A 431 -29.52 17.38 28.52
C ASP A 431 -29.58 17.52 27.00
N PHE A 432 -29.50 16.40 26.29
CA PHE A 432 -29.47 16.42 24.83
C PHE A 432 -30.32 15.30 24.23
N ALA A 433 -30.84 15.53 23.03
CA ALA A 433 -31.72 14.57 22.40
C ALA A 433 -31.58 14.55 20.88
N LEU A 434 -31.73 13.35 20.31
CA LEU A 434 -31.96 13.16 18.88
C LEU A 434 -33.46 13.23 18.63
N HIS A 435 -33.91 14.25 17.92
CA HIS A 435 -35.30 14.46 17.55
C HIS A 435 -35.53 13.99 16.11
N ASN A 436 -36.56 13.17 15.88
CA ASN A 436 -36.95 12.76 14.54
C ASN A 436 -37.85 13.82 13.89
N ILE A 437 -37.35 14.48 12.85
CA ILE A 437 -38.05 15.55 12.11
C ILE A 437 -38.52 15.11 10.72
N SER A 438 -38.34 13.83 10.35
CA SER A 438 -38.59 13.34 8.99
C SER A 438 -40.06 13.21 8.60
N GLY A 439 -40.98 13.30 9.58
CA GLY A 439 -42.40 13.06 9.36
C GLY A 439 -42.79 11.57 9.32
N GLU A 440 -41.83 10.64 9.40
CA GLU A 440 -42.04 9.19 9.39
C GLU A 440 -41.29 8.49 10.54
N THR A 441 -41.53 7.19 10.74
CA THR A 441 -40.77 6.41 11.74
C THR A 441 -39.41 6.04 11.18
N LEU A 442 -38.34 6.42 11.88
CA LEU A 442 -36.97 6.14 11.47
C LEU A 442 -36.41 4.92 12.22
N ALA A 443 -35.92 3.94 11.47
CA ALA A 443 -35.11 2.84 11.99
C ALA A 443 -33.63 3.15 11.79
N PHE A 444 -32.85 3.01 12.86
CA PHE A 444 -31.42 3.28 12.88
C PHE A 444 -30.74 2.41 13.92
N TYR A 445 -29.42 2.34 13.91
CA TYR A 445 -28.65 1.56 14.87
C TYR A 445 -27.44 2.33 15.39
N PHE A 446 -26.97 1.90 16.57
CA PHE A 446 -25.65 2.24 17.10
C PHE A 446 -24.72 1.05 16.91
N SER A 447 -23.47 1.28 16.50
CA SER A 447 -22.50 0.19 16.25
C SER A 447 -21.90 -0.42 17.52
N SER A 448 -22.15 0.17 18.68
CA SER A 448 -21.75 -0.32 19.99
C SER A 448 -22.71 0.22 21.06
N SER A 449 -22.45 -0.11 22.33
CA SER A 449 -23.13 0.54 23.46
C SER A 449 -22.82 2.04 23.61
N GLN A 450 -21.85 2.57 22.87
CA GLN A 450 -21.60 4.00 22.79
C GLN A 450 -22.60 4.67 21.84
N LYS A 451 -23.49 5.50 22.40
CA LYS A 451 -24.55 6.16 21.64
C LYS A 451 -24.20 7.58 21.20
N PHE A 452 -23.22 8.20 21.84
CA PHE A 452 -22.84 9.58 21.58
C PHE A 452 -21.36 9.86 21.94
N TYR A 453 -20.87 10.99 21.44
CA TYR A 453 -19.67 11.67 21.93
C TYR A 453 -20.06 12.97 22.62
N ILE A 454 -19.32 13.31 23.67
CA ILE A 454 -19.29 14.65 24.25
C ILE A 454 -17.82 15.04 24.32
N PHE A 455 -17.48 16.18 23.73
CA PHE A 455 -16.17 16.78 23.88
C PHE A 455 -16.31 18.28 24.11
N ILE A 456 -15.33 18.84 24.80
CA ILE A 456 -15.35 20.24 25.22
C ILE A 456 -14.05 20.88 24.76
N THR A 457 -14.17 21.99 24.05
CA THR A 457 -13.03 22.75 23.54
C THR A 457 -12.91 24.09 24.26
N ASP A 458 -11.68 24.55 24.43
CA ASP A 458 -11.40 25.92 24.88
C ASP A 458 -11.64 26.96 23.75
N ASN A 459 -11.42 28.24 24.07
CA ASN A 459 -11.57 29.34 23.12
C ASN A 459 -10.58 29.31 21.92
N ASN A 460 -9.56 28.44 21.95
CA ASN A 460 -8.64 28.21 20.84
C ASN A 460 -9.05 27.01 19.97
N GLY A 461 -10.17 26.35 20.32
CA GLY A 461 -10.61 25.11 19.67
C GLY A 461 -9.86 23.86 20.12
N MET A 462 -9.03 23.95 21.19
CA MET A 462 -8.32 22.77 21.72
C MET A 462 -9.24 21.96 22.63
N GLU A 463 -9.33 20.64 22.39
CA GLU A 463 -10.09 19.73 23.24
C GLU A 463 -9.45 19.63 24.64
N VAL A 464 -10.23 19.95 25.67
CA VAL A 464 -9.82 19.86 27.08
C VAL A 464 -10.45 18.66 27.80
N TYR A 465 -11.62 18.21 27.34
CA TYR A 465 -12.35 17.11 27.95
C TYR A 465 -13.07 16.27 26.90
N ARG A 466 -13.09 14.96 27.12
CA ARG A 466 -13.82 13.98 26.33
C ARG A 466 -14.48 12.97 27.25
N TRP A 467 -15.81 12.92 27.22
CA TRP A 467 -16.61 12.06 28.10
C TRP A 467 -16.27 10.56 27.98
N SER A 468 -15.84 10.11 26.79
CA SER A 468 -15.49 8.72 26.55
C SER A 468 -14.06 8.34 26.94
N HIS A 469 -13.24 9.26 27.44
CA HIS A 469 -11.80 9.05 27.68
C HIS A 469 -11.51 7.84 28.59
N ASP A 470 -12.35 7.62 29.60
CA ASP A 470 -12.17 6.62 30.65
C ASP A 470 -13.25 5.51 30.62
N LYS A 471 -14.02 5.41 29.52
CA LYS A 471 -15.18 4.51 29.43
C LYS A 471 -14.94 3.34 28.47
N GLY A 472 -15.32 2.14 28.90
CA GLY A 472 -15.40 0.96 28.05
C GLY A 472 -16.80 0.77 27.48
N PHE A 473 -16.90 0.36 26.22
CA PHE A 473 -18.17 0.13 25.54
C PHE A 473 -18.25 -1.31 25.01
N ALA A 474 -19.35 -2.00 25.32
CA ALA A 474 -19.66 -3.30 24.74
C ALA A 474 -19.86 -3.21 23.22
N THR A 475 -19.31 -4.17 22.49
CA THR A 475 -19.34 -4.28 21.02
C THR A 475 -20.60 -5.01 20.54
N ALA A 476 -21.76 -4.35 20.68
CA ALA A 476 -23.04 -4.88 20.23
C ALA A 476 -23.79 -3.84 19.38
N ILE A 477 -24.32 -4.26 18.22
CA ILE A 477 -25.20 -3.42 17.41
C ILE A 477 -26.52 -3.24 18.16
N ILE A 478 -26.91 -1.99 18.39
CA ILE A 478 -28.16 -1.64 19.07
C ILE A 478 -29.12 -1.03 18.05
N ASN A 479 -30.07 -1.82 17.57
CA ASN A 479 -31.13 -1.35 16.69
C ASN A 479 -32.16 -0.53 17.49
N THR A 480 -32.56 0.61 16.96
CA THR A 480 -33.44 1.60 17.57
C THR A 480 -34.46 2.09 16.56
N LYS A 481 -35.64 2.46 17.03
CA LYS A 481 -36.67 3.12 16.22
C LYS A 481 -37.12 4.38 16.93
N LEU A 482 -37.23 5.48 16.18
CA LEU A 482 -37.84 6.72 16.62
C LEU A 482 -39.09 6.96 15.79
N LYS A 483 -40.26 7.03 16.43
CA LYS A 483 -41.49 7.45 15.77
C LYS A 483 -41.37 8.91 15.31
N LYS A 484 -42.30 9.31 14.44
CA LYS A 484 -42.46 10.71 14.04
C LYS A 484 -42.50 11.62 15.27
N ASP A 485 -41.72 12.69 15.25
CA ASP A 485 -41.63 13.72 16.30
C ASP A 485 -41.15 13.20 17.68
N GLU A 486 -40.65 11.95 17.75
CA GLU A 486 -40.13 11.37 18.98
C GLU A 486 -38.68 11.84 19.24
N LYS A 487 -38.29 11.87 20.52
CA LYS A 487 -36.95 12.24 20.97
C LYS A 487 -36.27 11.11 21.72
N LEU A 488 -35.05 10.75 21.30
CA LEU A 488 -34.16 9.89 22.07
C LEU A 488 -33.26 10.77 22.93
N SER A 489 -33.52 10.79 24.24
CA SER A 489 -32.90 11.75 25.18
C SER A 489 -31.80 11.12 26.03
N PHE A 490 -30.79 11.92 26.35
CA PHE A 490 -29.64 11.59 27.16
C PHE A 490 -29.34 12.73 28.15
N SER A 491 -28.65 12.40 29.24
CA SER A 491 -28.29 13.37 30.26
C SER A 491 -26.92 13.02 30.84
N GLU A 492 -26.01 14.00 30.84
CA GLU A 492 -24.65 13.83 31.35
C GLU A 492 -24.24 15.05 32.19
N VAL A 493 -23.23 14.87 33.04
CA VAL A 493 -22.72 15.95 33.91
C VAL A 493 -21.22 16.08 33.71
N TRP A 494 -20.76 17.31 33.54
CA TRP A 494 -19.34 17.64 33.52
C TRP A 494 -18.98 18.46 34.77
N ASP A 495 -17.91 18.09 35.46
CA ASP A 495 -17.46 18.69 36.72
C ASP A 495 -16.36 19.74 36.53
N TYR A 496 -16.26 20.31 35.32
CA TYR A 496 -15.25 21.29 34.92
C TYR A 496 -13.81 20.78 35.04
N LYS A 497 -13.58 19.47 34.93
CA LYS A 497 -12.23 18.89 34.89
C LYS A 497 -11.82 18.44 33.49
N ASP A 498 -10.53 18.55 33.21
CA ASP A 498 -9.91 17.99 32.02
C ASP A 498 -9.80 16.45 32.11
N ASN A 499 -9.34 15.81 31.02
CA ASN A 499 -9.13 14.36 30.98
C ASN A 499 -8.06 13.85 31.98
N LYS A 500 -7.28 14.74 32.61
CA LYS A 500 -6.28 14.42 33.64
C LYS A 500 -6.82 14.64 35.06
N GLY A 501 -8.07 15.07 35.21
CA GLY A 501 -8.70 15.36 36.49
C GLY A 501 -8.37 16.73 37.08
N ASN A 502 -7.72 17.63 36.34
CA ASN A 502 -7.45 19.00 36.79
C ASN A 502 -8.63 19.90 36.45
N ARG A 503 -8.97 20.84 37.34
CA ARG A 503 -10.00 21.85 37.05
C ARG A 503 -9.54 22.74 35.89
N VAL A 504 -10.42 22.94 34.91
CA VAL A 504 -10.15 23.83 33.78
C VAL A 504 -10.11 25.29 34.24
N LEU A 505 -9.36 26.11 33.52
CA LEU A 505 -9.23 27.54 33.85
C LEU A 505 -10.56 28.28 33.61
N PRO A 506 -10.83 29.36 34.34
CA PRO A 506 -11.97 30.23 34.01
C PRO A 506 -11.86 30.76 32.58
N GLY A 507 -12.96 30.74 31.83
CA GLY A 507 -12.97 31.13 30.43
C GLY A 507 -14.17 30.60 29.65
N LYS A 508 -14.16 30.87 28.34
CA LYS A 508 -15.17 30.38 27.40
C LYS A 508 -14.82 28.99 26.89
N TYR A 509 -15.82 28.13 26.85
CA TYR A 509 -15.71 26.77 26.36
C TYR A 509 -16.92 26.43 25.48
N THR A 510 -16.74 25.52 24.54
CA THR A 510 -17.82 25.00 23.70
C THR A 510 -18.04 23.53 24.04
N ILE A 511 -19.23 23.18 24.48
CA ILE A 511 -19.66 21.78 24.64
C ILE A 511 -20.22 21.32 23.30
N THR A 512 -19.68 20.24 22.75
CA THR A 512 -20.23 19.61 21.55
C THR A 512 -20.69 18.19 21.86
N VAL A 513 -21.94 17.88 21.50
CA VAL A 513 -22.50 16.53 21.55
C VAL A 513 -22.70 16.02 20.13
N LYS A 514 -22.37 14.75 19.90
CA LYS A 514 -22.61 14.06 18.62
C LYS A 514 -23.22 12.71 18.84
N ILE A 515 -24.41 12.48 18.31
CA ILE A 515 -25.14 11.21 18.43
C ILE A 515 -24.72 10.26 17.30
N LEU A 516 -24.39 9.00 17.64
CA LEU A 516 -23.78 8.02 16.74
C LEU A 516 -24.81 7.14 16.01
N ALA A 517 -25.93 7.73 15.61
CA ALA A 517 -27.00 7.04 14.91
C ALA A 517 -26.61 6.75 13.45
N LYS A 518 -26.82 5.51 13.00
CA LYS A 518 -26.59 5.07 11.61
C LYS A 518 -27.87 4.50 11.02
N LEU A 519 -28.25 4.94 9.83
CA LEU A 519 -29.44 4.42 9.14
C LEU A 519 -29.20 3.00 8.59
N GLU A 520 -30.22 2.14 8.65
CA GLU A 520 -30.12 0.74 8.17
C GLU A 520 -29.87 0.64 6.64
N ASN A 521 -30.32 1.64 5.86
CA ASN A 521 -30.31 1.59 4.39
C ASN A 521 -29.03 2.12 3.72
N ARG A 522 -27.88 2.15 4.42
CA ARG A 522 -26.60 2.71 3.94
C ARG A 522 -26.64 4.18 3.48
N LYS A 523 -27.73 4.90 3.74
CA LYS A 523 -27.80 6.36 3.57
C LYS A 523 -26.94 7.01 4.64
N ILE A 524 -26.10 7.95 4.23
CA ILE A 524 -25.28 8.75 5.13
C ILE A 524 -26.20 9.83 5.72
N THR A 525 -26.35 9.89 7.04
CA THR A 525 -27.04 11.01 7.68
C THR A 525 -26.15 12.25 7.63
N ASN A 526 -26.72 13.43 7.40
CA ASN A 526 -25.98 14.67 7.53
C ASN A 526 -25.35 14.78 8.95
N PRO A 527 -24.02 14.91 9.09
CA PRO A 527 -23.36 15.02 10.39
C PRO A 527 -23.89 16.15 11.27
N ASP A 528 -24.33 17.25 10.66
CA ASP A 528 -24.84 18.42 11.37
C ASP A 528 -26.16 18.11 12.10
N GLU A 529 -27.00 17.22 11.55
CA GLU A 529 -28.27 16.80 12.17
C GLU A 529 -28.07 15.90 13.39
N LEU A 530 -26.87 15.32 13.52
CA LEU A 530 -26.48 14.47 14.64
C LEU A 530 -25.66 15.21 15.69
N THR A 531 -25.39 16.50 15.48
CA THR A 531 -24.45 17.28 16.30
C THR A 531 -25.13 18.52 16.85
N ALA A 532 -24.88 18.84 18.11
CA ALA A 532 -25.27 20.11 18.71
C ALA A 532 -24.11 20.68 19.52
N ALA A 533 -23.94 21.99 19.48
CA ALA A 533 -22.90 22.68 20.23
C ALA A 533 -23.51 23.83 21.04
N LYS A 534 -22.93 24.10 22.21
CA LYS A 534 -23.34 25.20 23.09
C LYS A 534 -22.14 25.82 23.78
N ASP A 535 -22.00 27.13 23.63
CA ASP A 535 -20.98 27.90 24.33
C ASP A 535 -21.40 28.13 25.77
N ILE A 536 -20.43 28.03 26.66
CA ILE A 536 -20.57 28.20 28.10
C ILE A 536 -19.40 29.03 28.65
N GLU A 537 -19.60 29.58 29.85
CA GLU A 537 -18.57 30.29 30.59
C GLU A 537 -18.31 29.57 31.91
N VAL A 538 -17.06 29.19 32.12
CA VAL A 538 -16.57 28.60 33.38
C VAL A 538 -16.04 29.73 34.24
N LYS A 539 -16.54 29.82 35.48
CA LYS A 539 -16.18 30.85 36.46
C LYS A 539 -15.05 30.43 37.39
#